data_AF-A0AAE3KQR7-F1
#
_entry.id   AF-A0AAE3KQR7-F1
#
_cell.length_a   1.000
_cell.length_b   1.000
_cell.length_c   1.000
_cell.angle_alpha   90.00
_cell.angle_beta   90.00
_cell.angle_gamma   90.00
#
_symmetry.space_group_name_H-M   'P 1'
#
loop_
_entity.id
_entity.type
_entity.pdbx_description
1 polymer ?
#
loop_
_entity_poly.entity_id
_entity_poly.type
_entity_poly.pdbx_seq_one_letter_code
_entity_poly.pdbx_strand_id
1 'polypeptide(L)'
;MRIQEITYCDRELEWQFEPIQFSDLTLLVGVSGVGKTQILQSIIDLKKIANGGSFNGIEWDIRFVVKNEAEYRWTGKFETKKMPLSISQNEEEAEKHKFKIINEYLLFNNKYIVERNNNKIVFHGQDLPKLSPFQSVVDILSEEEDIAPVVDGFNKII
;
A
#
# COMPACT_ATOMS: atom_id res chain seq x y z
N MET A 1 14.38 -1.23 5.21
CA MET A 1 13.66 -0.19 4.45
C MET A 1 13.77 1.10 5.23
N ARG A 2 13.89 2.23 4.52
CA ARG A 2 13.82 3.56 5.11
C ARG A 2 12.75 4.35 4.35
N ILE A 3 11.67 4.71 5.04
CA ILE A 3 10.61 5.55 4.47
C ILE A 3 11.15 6.98 4.40
N GLN A 4 10.92 7.66 3.28
CA GLN A 4 11.29 9.06 3.06
C GLN A 4 10.06 9.95 3.13
N GLU A 5 8.97 9.55 2.48
CA GLU A 5 7.71 10.29 2.41
C GLU A 5 6.55 9.30 2.44
N ILE A 6 5.47 9.64 3.14
CA ILE A 6 4.19 8.93 3.03
C ILE A 6 3.04 9.93 2.95
N THR A 7 2.09 9.63 2.08
CA THR A 7 0.75 10.21 2.03
C THR A 7 -0.26 9.08 2.07
N TYR A 8 -1.33 9.27 2.84
CA TYR A 8 -2.30 8.22 3.06
C TYR A 8 -3.70 8.80 3.29
N CYS A 9 -4.70 8.14 2.70
CA CYS A 9 -6.10 8.48 2.87
C CYS A 9 -6.90 7.19 3.09
N ASP A 10 -7.72 7.20 4.13
CA ASP A 10 -8.77 6.22 4.39
C ASP A 10 -10.13 6.87 4.10
N ARG A 11 -10.71 6.51 2.96
CA ARG A 11 -12.01 7.05 2.51
C ARG A 11 -13.20 6.44 3.24
N GLU A 12 -13.04 5.31 3.91
CA GLU A 12 -14.10 4.71 4.73
C GLU A 12 -14.24 5.48 6.05
N LEU A 13 -13.12 5.82 6.68
CA LEU A 13 -13.08 6.58 7.94
C LEU A 13 -13.04 8.10 7.76
N GLU A 14 -13.10 8.59 6.51
CA GLU A 14 -12.95 10.01 6.16
C GLU A 14 -11.70 10.64 6.78
N TRP A 15 -10.60 9.87 6.82
CA TRP A 15 -9.37 10.26 7.50
C TRP A 15 -8.21 10.33 6.51
N GLN A 16 -7.37 11.35 6.64
CA GLN A 16 -6.18 11.52 5.82
C GLN A 16 -5.16 12.39 6.58
N PHE A 17 -3.91 12.38 6.11
CA PHE A 17 -2.91 13.34 6.56
C PHE A 17 -2.14 13.91 5.37
N GLU A 18 -1.66 15.15 5.56
CA GLU A 18 -0.74 15.81 4.63
C GLU A 18 0.59 15.05 4.53
N PRO A 19 1.28 15.07 3.39
CA PRO A 19 2.52 14.33 3.19
C PRO A 19 3.53 14.49 4.35
N ILE A 20 3.93 13.37 4.95
CA ILE A 20 4.89 13.35 6.08
C ILE A 20 6.25 12.93 5.55
N GLN A 21 7.25 13.78 5.76
CA GLN A 21 8.66 13.45 5.52
C GLN A 21 9.27 12.77 6.75
N PHE A 22 10.04 11.72 6.52
CA PHE A 22 10.79 11.01 7.54
C PHE A 22 12.29 11.28 7.39
N SER A 23 12.95 11.45 8.54
CA SER A 23 14.41 11.40 8.65
C SER A 23 14.83 10.08 9.29
N ASP A 24 16.15 9.84 9.38
CA ASP A 24 16.70 8.61 9.97
C ASP A 24 16.21 8.35 11.40
N LEU A 25 15.87 9.42 12.13
CA LEU A 25 15.19 9.34 13.41
C LEU A 25 14.04 10.35 13.46
N THR A 26 12.81 9.86 13.40
CA THR A 26 11.59 10.68 13.46
C THR A 26 10.83 10.39 14.75
N LEU A 27 10.58 11.43 15.57
CA LEU A 27 9.79 11.32 16.79
C LEU A 27 8.42 11.97 16.59
N LEU A 28 7.36 11.17 16.72
CA LEU A 28 5.98 11.65 16.66
C LEU A 28 5.55 12.20 18.04
N VAL A 29 5.56 13.52 18.20
CA VAL A 29 5.16 14.22 19.44
C VAL A 29 3.85 14.98 19.27
N GLY A 30 3.09 15.11 20.35
CA GLY A 30 1.85 15.88 20.39
C GLY A 30 0.89 15.38 21.46
N VAL A 31 -0.15 16.15 21.75
CA VAL A 31 -1.18 15.80 22.75
C VAL A 31 -1.92 14.51 22.39
N SER A 32 -2.63 13.92 23.35
CA SER A 32 -3.40 12.69 23.09
C SER A 32 -4.49 12.92 22.01
N GLY A 33 -4.76 11.91 21.18
CA GLY A 33 -5.83 11.97 20.17
C GLY A 33 -5.50 12.67 18.84
N VAL A 34 -4.29 13.22 18.65
CA VAL A 34 -3.93 13.97 17.43
C VAL A 34 -3.60 13.11 16.19
N GLY A 35 -3.84 11.80 16.22
CA GLY A 35 -3.61 10.94 15.04
C GLY A 35 -2.29 10.16 15.01
N LYS A 36 -1.44 10.23 16.05
CA LYS A 36 -0.13 9.54 16.06
C LYS A 36 -0.24 8.04 15.79
N THR A 37 -1.18 7.38 16.45
CA THR A 37 -1.42 5.94 16.29
C THR A 37 -1.90 5.63 14.88
N GLN A 38 -2.75 6.48 14.30
CA GLN A 38 -3.27 6.31 12.94
C GLN A 38 -2.17 6.45 11.88
N ILE A 39 -1.20 7.37 12.08
CA ILE A 39 -0.02 7.47 11.21
C ILE A 39 0.78 6.17 11.24
N LEU A 40 1.07 5.63 12.43
CA LEU A 40 1.78 4.35 12.55
C LEU A 40 0.97 3.20 11.94
N GLN A 41 -0.35 3.18 12.18
CA GLN A 41 -1.24 2.17 11.64
C GLN A 41 -1.25 2.18 10.11
N SER A 42 -1.20 3.36 9.47
CA SER A 42 -1.12 3.47 8.01
C SER A 42 0.11 2.75 7.44
N ILE A 43 1.26 2.85 8.13
CA ILE A 43 2.49 2.16 7.73
C ILE A 43 2.33 0.64 7.87
N ILE A 44 1.69 0.19 8.96
CA ILE A 44 1.37 -1.22 9.18
C ILE A 44 0.38 -1.74 8.14
N ASP A 45 -0.58 -0.92 7.72
CA ASP A 45 -1.55 -1.29 6.69
C ASP A 45 -0.88 -1.40 5.32
N LEU A 46 0.07 -0.52 4.98
CA LEU A 46 0.90 -0.68 3.78
C LEU A 46 1.70 -2.00 3.79
N LYS A 47 2.27 -2.39 4.95
CA LYS A 47 2.89 -3.71 5.10
C LYS A 47 1.89 -4.83 4.81
N LYS A 48 0.66 -4.76 5.35
CA LYS A 48 -0.37 -5.77 5.08
C LYS A 48 -0.75 -5.80 3.60
N ILE A 49 -0.91 -4.65 2.95
CA ILE A 49 -1.23 -4.54 1.51
C ILE A 49 -0.12 -5.17 0.66
N ALA A 50 1.15 -4.90 0.99
CA ALA A 50 2.31 -5.49 0.31
C ALA A 50 2.40 -7.02 0.48
N ASN A 51 1.69 -7.59 1.45
CA ASN A 51 1.56 -9.03 1.69
C ASN A 51 0.14 -9.54 1.35
N GLY A 52 -0.56 -8.89 0.41
CA GLY A 52 -1.84 -9.38 -0.13
C GLY A 52 -3.09 -8.96 0.64
N GLY A 53 -2.95 -8.12 1.66
CA GLY A 53 -4.07 -7.53 2.39
C GLY A 53 -4.96 -6.66 1.48
N SER A 54 -6.27 -6.76 1.68
CA SER A 54 -7.28 -6.01 0.92
C SER A 54 -8.05 -5.10 1.86
N PHE A 55 -8.25 -3.84 1.47
CA PHE A 55 -8.79 -2.81 2.34
C PHE A 55 -9.81 -1.93 1.63
N ASN A 56 -10.77 -1.40 2.39
CA ASN A 56 -11.80 -0.52 1.87
C ASN A 56 -11.29 0.91 1.73
N GLY A 57 -11.27 1.46 0.51
CA GLY A 57 -11.09 2.89 0.30
C GLY A 57 -9.73 3.49 0.68
N ILE A 58 -8.70 2.66 0.92
CA ILE A 58 -7.34 3.12 1.20
C ILE A 58 -6.66 3.58 -0.09
N GLU A 59 -6.03 4.75 -0.02
CA GLU A 59 -5.21 5.36 -1.06
C GLU A 59 -3.86 5.75 -0.47
N TRP A 60 -2.78 5.42 -1.17
CA TRP A 60 -1.42 5.59 -0.65
C TRP A 60 -0.45 6.14 -1.71
N ASP A 61 0.55 6.84 -1.22
CA ASP A 61 1.76 7.24 -1.94
C ASP A 61 2.92 7.21 -0.95
N ILE A 62 3.85 6.29 -1.15
CA ILE A 62 5.01 6.12 -0.27
C ILE A 62 6.30 6.11 -1.08
N ARG A 63 7.28 6.91 -0.64
CA ARG A 63 8.66 6.88 -1.13
C ARG A 63 9.57 6.28 -0.09
N PHE A 64 10.42 5.37 -0.51
CA PHE A 64 11.28 4.65 0.41
C PHE A 64 12.51 4.10 -0.29
N VAL A 65 13.51 3.79 0.52
CA VAL A 65 14.76 3.20 0.11
C VAL A 65 14.89 1.79 0.67
N VAL A 66 15.33 0.85 -0.15
CA VAL A 66 15.63 -0.54 0.24
C VAL A 66 17.14 -0.82 0.17
N LYS A 67 17.57 -2.09 0.11
CA LYS A 67 19.00 -2.45 0.06
C LYS A 67 19.70 -1.69 -1.09
N ASN A 68 20.96 -1.33 -0.90
CA ASN A 68 21.83 -0.66 -1.88
C ASN A 68 21.36 0.74 -2.32
N GLU A 69 20.69 1.50 -1.45
CA GLU A 69 20.17 2.85 -1.76
C GLU A 69 19.19 2.89 -2.95
N ALA A 70 18.54 1.75 -3.22
CA ALA A 70 17.53 1.62 -4.26
C ALA A 70 16.26 2.39 -3.89
N GLU A 71 15.94 3.45 -4.64
CA GLU A 71 14.80 4.34 -4.40
C GLU A 71 13.55 3.85 -5.13
N TYR A 72 12.47 3.70 -4.37
CA TYR A 72 11.16 3.30 -4.87
C TYR A 72 10.09 4.32 -4.50
N ARG A 73 9.10 4.44 -5.38
CA ARG A 73 7.81 5.07 -5.08
C ARG A 73 6.69 4.12 -5.41
N TRP A 74 5.87 3.81 -4.42
CA TRP A 74 4.71 2.94 -4.57
C TRP A 74 3.45 3.74 -4.29
N THR A 75 2.54 3.72 -5.25
CA THR A 75 1.25 4.42 -5.16
C THR A 75 0.13 3.47 -5.51
N GLY A 76 -1.04 3.68 -4.95
CA GLY A 76 -2.20 2.92 -5.34
C GLY A 76 -3.46 3.30 -4.59
N LYS A 77 -4.56 2.69 -5.02
CA LYS A 77 -5.88 2.99 -4.50
C LYS A 77 -6.82 1.80 -4.58
N PHE A 78 -7.43 1.47 -3.45
CA PHE A 78 -8.56 0.57 -3.38
C PHE A 78 -9.88 1.26 -3.74
N GLU A 79 -10.84 0.48 -4.23
CA GLU A 79 -12.24 0.89 -4.31
C GLU A 79 -12.81 1.14 -2.92
N THR A 80 -13.79 2.05 -2.86
CA THR A 80 -14.55 2.32 -1.64
C THR A 80 -15.96 1.78 -1.80
N LYS A 81 -16.39 0.87 -0.93
CA LYS A 81 -17.79 0.41 -0.85
C LYS A 81 -18.37 0.81 0.49
N LYS A 82 -19.60 1.32 0.49
CA LYS A 82 -20.36 1.53 1.73
C LYS A 82 -20.81 0.17 2.24
N MET A 83 -20.22 -0.32 3.34
CA MET A 83 -20.71 -1.52 4.00
C MET A 83 -21.86 -1.16 4.96
N PRO A 84 -23.01 -1.84 4.90
CA PRO A 84 -23.99 -1.76 5.97
C PRO A 84 -23.40 -2.38 7.24
N LEU A 85 -23.61 -1.74 8.40
CA LEU A 85 -23.22 -2.23 9.72
C LEU A 85 -23.97 -3.55 10.03
N SER A 86 -23.42 -4.70 9.63
CA SER A 86 -23.90 -6.01 10.06
C SER A 86 -22.92 -6.63 11.04
N ILE A 87 -23.44 -6.93 12.23
CA ILE A 87 -22.71 -7.42 13.41
C ILE A 87 -22.77 -8.95 13.39
N SER A 88 -21.99 -9.57 12.52
CA SER A 88 -21.67 -11.01 12.56
C SER A 88 -20.41 -11.18 11.71
N GLN A 89 -19.34 -11.74 12.27
CA GLN A 89 -18.16 -12.12 11.48
C GLN A 89 -17.88 -13.59 11.80
N ASN A 90 -18.30 -14.48 10.89
CA ASN A 90 -17.73 -15.81 10.79
C ASN A 90 -16.56 -15.77 9.78
N GLU A 91 -15.54 -16.61 9.96
CA GLU A 91 -14.33 -16.64 9.12
C GLU A 91 -14.62 -16.91 7.62
N GLU A 92 -15.74 -17.56 7.30
CA GLU A 92 -16.21 -17.79 5.91
C GLU A 92 -16.72 -16.50 5.22
N GLU A 93 -17.04 -15.44 5.96
CA GLU A 93 -17.49 -14.15 5.40
C GLU A 93 -16.34 -13.21 5.03
N ALA A 94 -15.10 -13.49 5.48
CA ALA A 94 -13.93 -12.68 5.16
C ALA A 94 -13.61 -12.69 3.65
N GLU A 95 -13.92 -13.77 2.92
CA GLU A 95 -13.76 -13.81 1.45
C GLU A 95 -14.75 -12.90 0.70
N LYS A 96 -15.87 -12.50 1.33
CA LYS A 96 -16.86 -11.57 0.72
C LYS A 96 -16.44 -10.11 0.78
N HIS A 97 -15.37 -9.77 1.52
CA HIS A 97 -14.94 -8.39 1.75
C HIS A 97 -13.59 -8.06 1.12
N LYS A 98 -13.34 -8.56 -0.10
CA LYS A 98 -12.20 -8.10 -0.90
C LYS A 98 -12.58 -6.86 -1.71
N PHE A 99 -11.68 -5.88 -1.69
CA PHE A 99 -11.79 -4.60 -2.39
C PHE A 99 -10.81 -4.59 -3.55
N LYS A 100 -11.29 -4.18 -4.72
CA LYS A 100 -10.47 -4.08 -5.93
C LYS A 100 -9.50 -2.91 -5.81
N ILE A 101 -8.26 -3.12 -6.24
CA ILE A 101 -7.32 -2.03 -6.51
C ILE A 101 -7.67 -1.43 -7.88
N ILE A 102 -8.01 -0.14 -7.89
CA ILE A 102 -8.41 0.66 -9.05
C ILE A 102 -7.18 1.03 -9.88
N ASN A 103 -6.13 1.48 -9.20
CA ASN A 103 -4.85 1.79 -9.79
C ASN A 103 -3.72 1.46 -8.80
N GLU A 104 -2.55 1.19 -9.36
CA GLU A 104 -1.36 0.91 -8.59
C GLU A 104 -0.14 1.12 -9.49
N TYR A 105 0.88 1.77 -8.96
CA TYR A 105 2.10 2.07 -9.69
C TYR A 105 3.29 1.86 -8.81
N LEU A 106 4.32 1.22 -9.35
CA LEU A 106 5.61 1.06 -8.71
C LEU A 106 6.67 1.66 -9.62
N LEU A 107 7.40 2.65 -9.09
CA LEU A 107 8.52 3.28 -9.75
C LEU A 107 9.80 2.87 -9.04
N PHE A 108 10.84 2.61 -9.84
CA PHE A 108 12.22 2.43 -9.39
C PHE A 108 13.09 3.50 -10.04
N ASN A 109 13.81 4.30 -9.25
CA ASN A 109 14.61 5.43 -9.75
C ASN A 109 13.84 6.34 -10.74
N ASN A 110 12.61 6.72 -10.38
CA ASN A 110 11.67 7.52 -11.20
C ASN A 110 11.25 6.90 -12.55
N LYS A 111 11.44 5.59 -12.75
CA LYS A 111 10.94 4.85 -13.91
C LYS A 111 9.87 3.87 -13.49
N TYR A 112 8.76 3.83 -14.20
CA TYR A 112 7.74 2.81 -13.98
C TYR A 112 8.30 1.42 -14.23
N ILE A 113 8.20 0.55 -13.22
CA ILE A 113 8.42 -0.89 -13.37
C ILE A 113 7.09 -1.63 -13.41
N VAL A 114 6.10 -1.19 -12.63
CA VAL A 114 4.72 -1.69 -12.70
C VAL A 114 3.75 -0.54 -12.87
N GLU A 115 2.79 -0.72 -13.78
CA GLU A 115 1.64 0.16 -13.94
C GLU A 115 0.37 -0.69 -13.99
N ARG A 116 -0.59 -0.38 -13.12
CA ARG A 116 -1.88 -1.04 -13.08
C ARG A 116 -2.99 -0.01 -13.13
N ASN A 117 -3.96 -0.29 -13.98
CA ASN A 117 -5.23 0.43 -14.05
C ASN A 117 -6.39 -0.58 -14.11
N ASN A 118 -7.62 -0.09 -14.28
CA ASN A 118 -8.83 -0.93 -14.34
C ASN A 118 -8.83 -1.98 -15.47
N ASN A 119 -8.01 -1.81 -16.51
CA ASN A 119 -8.06 -2.63 -17.72
C ASN A 119 -6.86 -3.57 -17.84
N LYS A 120 -5.67 -3.12 -17.46
CA LYS A 120 -4.42 -3.85 -17.69
C LYS A 120 -3.38 -3.60 -16.60
N ILE A 121 -2.43 -4.53 -16.55
CA ILE A 121 -1.21 -4.44 -15.76
C ILE A 121 -0.05 -4.50 -16.74
N VAL A 122 0.90 -3.57 -16.59
CA VAL A 122 2.11 -3.48 -17.39
C VAL A 122 3.29 -3.69 -16.46
N PHE A 123 4.19 -4.61 -16.80
CA PHE A 123 5.45 -4.84 -16.09
C PHE A 123 6.61 -4.69 -17.07
N HIS A 124 7.54 -3.78 -16.79
CA HIS A 124 8.63 -3.39 -17.71
C HIS A 124 8.16 -3.07 -19.15
N GLY A 125 7.01 -2.41 -19.29
CA GLY A 125 6.43 -2.05 -20.59
C GLY A 125 5.72 -3.21 -21.31
N GLN A 126 5.67 -4.40 -20.73
CA GLN A 126 4.96 -5.56 -21.28
C GLN A 126 3.61 -5.73 -20.59
N ASP A 127 2.54 -5.92 -21.37
CA ASP A 127 1.22 -6.21 -20.82
C ASP A 127 1.21 -7.62 -20.21
N LEU A 128 0.85 -7.71 -18.93
CA LEU A 128 0.67 -8.98 -18.23
C LEU A 128 -0.73 -9.56 -18.46
N PRO A 129 -0.91 -10.89 -18.33
CA PRO A 129 -2.24 -11.48 -18.29
C PRO A 129 -3.05 -10.92 -17.12
N LYS A 130 -4.36 -11.19 -17.13
CA LYS A 130 -5.26 -10.73 -16.08
C LYS A 130 -4.89 -11.35 -14.73
N LEU A 131 -4.39 -10.53 -13.80
CA LEU A 131 -4.08 -10.92 -12.42
C LEU A 131 -5.25 -10.61 -11.47
N SER A 132 -5.14 -11.08 -10.23
CA SER A 132 -6.11 -10.83 -9.16
C SER A 132 -6.35 -9.33 -8.98
N PRO A 133 -7.60 -8.84 -9.05
CA PRO A 133 -7.85 -7.43 -8.84
C PRO A 133 -7.83 -7.03 -7.36
N PHE A 134 -7.75 -8.00 -6.44
CA PHE A 134 -7.94 -7.80 -5.01
C PHE A 134 -6.64 -7.76 -4.20
N GLN A 135 -5.52 -8.10 -4.84
CA GLN A 135 -4.18 -8.07 -4.26
C GLN A 135 -3.34 -7.04 -5.00
N SER A 136 -2.35 -6.50 -4.28
CA SER A 136 -1.33 -5.62 -4.82
C SER A 136 -0.47 -6.36 -5.84
N VAL A 137 -0.02 -5.67 -6.89
CA VAL A 137 0.99 -6.18 -7.81
C VAL A 137 2.33 -6.45 -7.11
N VAL A 138 2.63 -5.75 -6.01
CA VAL A 138 3.81 -5.98 -5.18
C VAL A 138 3.75 -7.36 -4.51
N ASP A 139 2.55 -7.77 -4.08
CA ASP A 139 2.31 -9.11 -3.52
C ASP A 139 2.34 -10.18 -4.62
N ILE A 140 1.61 -9.96 -5.71
CA ILE A 140 1.46 -10.94 -6.80
C ILE A 140 2.79 -11.24 -7.50
N LEU A 141 3.64 -10.22 -7.66
CA LEU A 141 4.94 -10.32 -8.33
C LEU A 141 6.09 -10.31 -7.32
N SER A 142 5.84 -10.76 -6.08
CA SER A 142 6.81 -10.73 -4.97
C SER A 142 8.09 -11.54 -5.23
N GLU A 143 8.07 -12.48 -6.17
CA GLU A 143 9.22 -13.28 -6.58
C GLU A 143 10.09 -12.61 -7.66
N GLU A 144 9.59 -11.56 -8.32
CA GLU A 144 10.34 -10.84 -9.35
C GLU A 144 11.51 -10.06 -8.75
N GLU A 145 12.69 -10.10 -9.37
CA GLU A 145 13.93 -9.52 -8.82
C GLU A 145 13.78 -8.03 -8.46
N ASP A 146 13.02 -7.27 -9.25
CA ASP A 146 12.83 -5.83 -9.06
C ASP A 146 11.78 -5.49 -7.98
N ILE A 147 10.98 -6.48 -7.54
CA ILE A 147 9.86 -6.31 -6.60
C ILE A 147 10.13 -7.00 -5.26
N ALA A 148 10.82 -8.13 -5.24
CA ALA A 148 11.21 -8.84 -4.02
C ALA A 148 11.86 -7.91 -2.95
N PRO A 149 12.75 -6.95 -3.31
CA PRO A 149 13.30 -6.00 -2.35
C PRO A 149 12.25 -5.10 -1.66
N VAL A 150 11.13 -4.82 -2.32
CA VAL A 150 10.02 -4.02 -1.79
C VAL A 150 9.29 -4.80 -0.70
N VAL A 151 8.89 -6.04 -0.98
CA VAL A 151 8.21 -6.93 -0.03
C VAL A 151 9.10 -7.21 1.18
N ASP A 152 10.37 -7.56 0.94
CA ASP A 152 11.42 -7.68 1.97
C ASP A 152 11.53 -6.41 2.83
N GLY A 153 11.40 -5.25 2.19
CA GLY A 153 11.44 -3.95 2.83
C GLY A 153 10.31 -3.77 3.82
N PHE A 154 9.07 -3.99 3.39
CA PHE A 154 7.87 -3.90 4.24
C PHE A 154 7.88 -4.94 5.36
N ASN A 155 8.40 -6.14 5.12
CA ASN A 155 8.46 -7.20 6.12
C ASN A 155 9.40 -6.91 7.30
N LYS A 156 10.31 -5.94 7.15
CA LYS A 156 11.18 -5.45 8.23
C LYS A 156 10.53 -4.42 9.15
N ILE A 157 9.34 -3.92 8.82
CA ILE A 157 8.58 -3.02 9.69
C ILE A 157 8.00 -3.84 10.85
N ILE A 158 8.23 -3.38 12.08
CA ILE A 158 7.82 -4.04 13.33
C ILE A 158 6.47 -3.51 13.77
#